data_AF-A0A965DVZ6-F1
#
_entry.id   AF-A0A965DVZ6-F1
#
_cell.length_a   1.000
_cell.length_b   1.000
_cell.length_c   1.000
_cell.angle_alpha   90.00
_cell.angle_beta   90.00
_cell.angle_gamma   90.00
#
_symmetry.space_group_name_H-M   'P 1'
#
loop_
_entity.id
_entity.type
_entity.pdbx_description
1 polymer ?
#
loop_
_entity_poly.entity_id
_entity_poly.type
_entity_poly.pdbx_seq_one_letter_code
_entity_poly.pdbx_strand_id
1 'polypeptide(L)'
;MSIPQEVFELAQKRVEARNNKDYALSDQLRDEIATKGYLVKDTATGFELIEKPEFEVFENLNSIKYKQKNKCETTVLLLVDGWLENTKECVESLLKYSNTQTSILILDLANKEKVGNYLNEIAKSQSRVEVIHVSQSLQR
;
A
#
# COMPACT_ATOMS: atom_id res chain seq x y z
N MET A 1 5.84 0.43 17.12
CA MET A 1 5.22 1.74 17.37
C MET A 1 3.80 1.48 17.86
N SER A 2 3.37 2.15 18.92
CA SER A 2 1.99 2.05 19.41
C SER A 2 1.11 3.06 18.67
N ILE A 3 -0.10 2.64 18.29
CA ILE A 3 -1.12 3.54 17.73
C ILE A 3 -1.44 4.63 18.77
N PRO A 4 -1.52 5.91 18.38
CA PRO A 4 -1.93 6.99 19.28
C PRO A 4 -3.32 6.74 19.86
N GLN A 5 -3.47 6.99 21.17
CA GLN A 5 -4.72 6.78 21.90
C GLN A 5 -5.92 7.50 21.23
N GLU A 6 -5.71 8.71 20.74
CA GLU A 6 -6.74 9.50 20.06
C GLU A 6 -7.28 8.80 18.79
N VAL A 7 -6.40 8.18 17.99
CA VAL A 7 -6.79 7.44 16.78
C VAL A 7 -7.57 6.17 17.16
N PHE A 8 -7.15 5.52 18.24
CA PHE A 8 -7.84 4.35 18.77
C PHE A 8 -9.26 4.69 19.26
N GLU A 9 -9.43 5.82 19.95
CA GLU A 9 -10.74 6.31 20.39
C GLU A 9 -11.66 6.67 19.23
N LEU A 10 -11.14 7.28 18.16
CA LEU A 10 -11.91 7.52 16.93
C LEU A 10 -12.40 6.22 16.29
N ALA A 11 -11.55 5.18 16.27
CA ALA A 11 -11.93 3.88 15.75
C ALA A 11 -13.01 3.19 16.61
N GLN A 12 -12.96 3.35 17.93
CA GLN A 12 -14.03 2.87 18.83
C GLN A 12 -15.35 3.61 18.58
N LYS A 13 -15.34 4.94 18.53
CA LYS A 13 -16.53 5.75 18.21
C LYS A 13 -17.15 5.36 16.87
N ARG A 14 -16.31 5.01 15.88
CA ARG A 14 -16.77 4.53 14.59
C ARG A 14 -17.54 3.22 14.70
N VAL A 15 -17.08 2.28 15.54
CA VAL A 15 -17.79 1.02 15.81
C VAL A 15 -19.14 1.29 16.48
N GLU A 16 -19.18 2.19 17.45
CA GLU A 16 -20.43 2.61 18.10
C GLU A 16 -21.42 3.24 17.11
N ALA A 17 -20.94 4.15 16.25
CA ALA A 17 -21.74 4.74 15.18
C ALA A 17 -22.35 3.67 14.25
N ARG A 18 -21.56 2.66 13.85
CA ARG A 18 -22.08 1.53 13.05
C ARG A 18 -23.12 0.70 13.79
N ASN A 19 -22.91 0.42 15.07
CA ASN A 19 -23.86 -0.32 15.91
C ASN A 19 -25.19 0.42 16.02
N ASN A 20 -25.14 1.75 16.08
CA ASN A 20 -26.30 2.64 16.08
C ASN A 20 -26.89 2.90 14.69
N LYS A 21 -26.32 2.29 13.63
CA LYS A 21 -26.67 2.49 12.20
C LYS A 21 -26.50 3.94 11.71
N ASP A 22 -25.66 4.72 12.38
CA ASP A 22 -25.26 6.06 11.94
C ASP A 22 -24.08 5.94 10.97
N TYR A 23 -24.40 5.62 9.72
CA TYR A 23 -23.41 5.42 8.66
C TYR A 23 -22.69 6.73 8.29
N ALA A 24 -23.38 7.87 8.37
CA ALA A 24 -22.80 9.17 8.06
C ALA A 24 -21.70 9.53 9.06
N LEU A 25 -21.97 9.36 10.37
CA LEU A 25 -20.95 9.57 11.40
C LEU A 25 -19.81 8.55 11.27
N SER A 26 -20.10 7.30 10.91
CA SER A 26 -19.07 6.28 10.69
C SER A 26 -18.10 6.64 9.57
N ASP A 27 -18.61 7.15 8.45
CA ASP A 27 -17.80 7.61 7.32
C ASP A 27 -16.96 8.84 7.69
N GLN A 28 -17.55 9.82 8.40
CA GLN A 28 -16.82 10.99 8.90
C GLN A 28 -15.64 10.59 9.80
N LEU A 29 -15.86 9.67 10.75
CA LEU A 29 -14.81 9.18 11.64
C LEU A 29 -13.73 8.40 10.89
N ARG A 30 -14.08 7.65 9.84
CA ARG A 30 -13.09 6.98 8.97
C ARG A 30 -12.19 8.00 8.27
N ASP A 31 -12.75 9.09 7.76
CA ASP A 31 -11.99 10.12 7.06
C ASP A 31 -11.09 10.91 8.04
N GLU A 32 -11.53 11.11 9.28
CA GLU A 32 -10.71 11.71 10.34
C GLU A 32 -9.51 10.82 10.70
N ILE A 33 -9.72 9.51 10.86
CA ILE A 33 -8.66 8.52 11.06
C ILE A 33 -7.65 8.56 9.90
N ALA A 34 -8.14 8.63 8.65
CA ALA A 34 -7.32 8.76 7.45
C ALA A 34 -6.50 10.05 7.40
N THR A 35 -7.06 11.16 7.91
CA THR A 35 -6.38 12.45 8.01
C THR A 35 -5.25 12.41 9.06
N LYS A 36 -5.42 11.61 10.12
CA LYS A 36 -4.37 11.35 11.12
C LYS A 36 -3.32 10.33 10.65
N GLY A 37 -3.37 9.88 9.40
CA GLY A 37 -2.37 8.97 8.83
C GLY A 37 -2.60 7.50 9.17
N TYR A 38 -3.83 7.10 9.48
CA TYR A 38 -4.18 5.70 9.75
C TYR A 38 -5.34 5.23 8.87
N LEU A 39 -5.43 3.93 8.63
CA LEU A 39 -6.54 3.28 7.98
C LEU A 39 -7.18 2.33 8.97
N VAL A 40 -8.51 2.31 9.02
CA VAL A 40 -9.28 1.39 9.85
C VAL A 40 -9.82 0.25 8.98
N LYS A 41 -9.49 -0.98 9.34
CA LYS A 41 -9.96 -2.20 8.69
C LYS A 41 -10.86 -2.96 9.65
N ASP A 42 -12.05 -3.33 9.20
CA ASP A 42 -12.93 -4.17 10.02
C ASP A 42 -12.46 -5.62 9.99
N THR A 43 -12.52 -6.27 11.14
CA THR A 43 -12.19 -7.68 11.32
C THR A 43 -13.36 -8.39 11.99
N ALA A 44 -13.39 -9.72 11.92
CA ALA A 44 -14.43 -10.50 12.58
C ALA A 44 -14.50 -10.28 14.10
N THR A 45 -13.40 -9.83 14.73
CA THR A 45 -13.28 -9.62 16.18
C THR A 45 -13.27 -8.15 16.57
N GLY A 46 -13.45 -7.21 15.63
CA GLY A 46 -13.45 -5.77 15.91
C GLY A 46 -12.87 -4.97 14.75
N PHE A 47 -11.80 -4.23 15.02
CA PHE A 47 -11.11 -3.42 14.03
C PHE A 47 -9.59 -3.52 14.17
N GLU A 48 -8.88 -3.27 13.09
CA GLU A 48 -7.44 -3.13 13.01
C GLU A 48 -7.12 -1.72 12.48
N LEU A 49 -6.15 -1.06 13.11
CA LEU A 49 -5.62 0.22 12.64
C LEU A 49 -4.25 -0.01 12.03
N ILE A 50 -4.08 0.46 10.81
CA ILE A 50 -2.85 0.31 10.02
C ILE A 50 -2.37 1.72 9.67
N GLU A 51 -1.07 1.97 9.71
CA GLU A 51 -0.54 3.25 9.20
C GLU A 51 -0.90 3.41 7.72
N LYS A 52 -1.38 4.60 7.37
CA LYS A 52 -1.69 4.94 5.99
C LYS A 52 -0.37 5.00 5.21
N PRO A 53 -0.24 4.23 4.12
CA PRO A 53 0.97 4.31 3.31
C PRO A 53 1.13 5.69 2.68
N GLU A 54 2.38 6.13 2.50
CA GLU A 54 2.72 7.39 1.82
C GLU A 54 2.54 7.34 0.29
N PHE A 55 2.13 6.19 -0.24
CA PHE A 55 1.99 5.91 -1.66
C PHE A 55 0.54 5.59 -2.02
N GLU A 56 0.17 5.87 -3.26
CA GLU A 56 -1.14 5.51 -3.80
C GLU A 56 -1.29 3.99 -3.88
N VAL A 57 -2.43 3.49 -3.41
CA VAL A 57 -2.80 2.08 -3.53
C VAL A 57 -4.08 2.00 -4.36
N PHE A 58 -3.97 1.37 -5.53
CA PHE A 58 -5.10 1.09 -6.41
C PHE A 58 -6.00 0.01 -5.79
N GLU A 59 -7.31 0.14 -5.94
CA GLU A 59 -8.26 -0.84 -5.38
C GLU A 59 -8.07 -2.21 -6.03
N ASN A 60 -7.91 -2.24 -7.35
CA ASN A 60 -7.76 -3.45 -8.15
C ASN A 60 -7.04 -3.14 -9.48
N LEU A 61 -6.74 -4.19 -10.26
CA LEU A 61 -6.03 -4.05 -11.53
C LEU A 61 -6.76 -3.16 -12.55
N ASN A 62 -8.09 -3.15 -12.56
CA ASN A 62 -8.87 -2.32 -13.49
C ASN A 62 -8.78 -0.82 -13.15
N SER A 63 -8.51 -0.48 -11.89
CA SER A 63 -8.37 0.90 -11.44
C SER A 63 -6.98 1.50 -11.72
N ILE A 64 -6.00 0.68 -12.14
CA ILE A 64 -4.64 1.14 -12.40
C ILE A 64 -4.65 2.18 -13.51
N LYS A 65 -4.15 3.37 -13.19
CA LYS A 65 -3.89 4.45 -14.14
C LYS A 65 -2.40 4.63 -14.30
N TYR A 66 -1.79 3.78 -15.10
CA TYR A 66 -0.35 3.81 -15.33
C TYR A 66 0.01 4.56 -16.62
N LYS A 67 1.00 5.43 -16.51
CA LYS A 67 1.72 6.01 -17.64
C LYS A 67 3.19 5.84 -17.35
N GLN A 68 3.89 5.15 -18.24
CA GLN A 68 5.33 4.94 -18.11
C GLN A 68 6.04 6.28 -18.03
N LYS A 69 6.79 6.48 -16.94
CA LYS A 69 7.52 7.73 -16.71
C LYS A 69 8.88 7.68 -17.41
N ASN A 70 9.51 6.52 -17.39
CA ASN A 70 10.86 6.34 -17.91
C ASN A 70 10.88 5.76 -19.33
N LYS A 71 11.47 6.50 -20.27
CA LYS A 71 11.76 5.96 -21.61
C LYS A 71 12.97 5.01 -21.50
N CYS A 72 12.78 3.76 -21.86
CA CYS A 72 13.80 2.72 -21.80
C CYS A 72 13.69 1.78 -23.01
N GLU A 73 14.75 1.03 -23.29
CA GLU A 73 14.74 0.00 -24.33
C GLU A 73 14.04 -1.28 -23.85
N THR A 74 14.24 -1.62 -22.58
CA THR A 74 13.69 -2.83 -21.97
C THR A 74 13.07 -2.49 -20.62
N THR A 75 11.89 -3.04 -20.35
CA THR A 75 11.25 -3.01 -19.03
C THR A 75 11.15 -4.42 -18.48
N VAL A 76 11.63 -4.63 -17.26
CA VAL A 76 11.35 -5.85 -16.49
C VAL A 76 10.12 -5.56 -15.64
N LEU A 77 9.04 -6.32 -15.87
CA LEU A 77 7.86 -6.32 -15.00
C LEU A 77 8.05 -7.37 -13.91
N LEU A 78 8.11 -6.93 -12.65
CA LEU A 78 8.17 -7.79 -11.48
C LEU A 78 6.82 -7.81 -10.77
N LEU A 79 6.21 -8.99 -10.66
CA LEU A 79 5.01 -9.21 -9.85
C LEU A 79 5.45 -9.56 -8.43
N VAL A 80 4.99 -8.80 -7.43
CA VAL A 80 5.36 -9.01 -6.03
C VAL A 80 4.13 -9.42 -5.23
N ASP A 81 4.15 -10.69 -4.83
CA ASP A 81 3.34 -11.29 -3.77
C ASP A 81 4.29 -12.14 -2.88
N GLY A 82 5.44 -11.56 -2.53
CA GLY A 82 6.51 -12.22 -1.78
C GLY A 82 6.87 -11.55 -0.44
N TRP A 83 7.58 -12.28 0.41
CA TRP A 83 8.05 -11.79 1.72
C TRP A 83 9.11 -10.68 1.56
N LEU A 84 9.24 -9.82 2.58
CA LEU A 84 10.14 -8.65 2.57
C LEU A 84 11.58 -9.01 2.17
N GLU A 85 12.19 -10.00 2.81
CA GLU A 85 13.59 -10.32 2.56
C GLU A 85 13.83 -10.90 1.17
N ASN A 86 12.94 -11.76 0.65
CA ASN A 86 13.07 -12.26 -0.72
C ASN A 86 12.80 -11.16 -1.76
N THR A 87 11.89 -10.24 -1.46
CA THR A 87 11.63 -9.08 -2.33
C THR A 87 12.86 -8.19 -2.41
N LYS A 88 13.51 -7.90 -1.28
CA LYS A 88 14.77 -7.14 -1.24
C LYS A 88 15.85 -7.80 -2.08
N GLU A 89 16.12 -9.08 -1.83
CA GLU A 89 17.15 -9.83 -2.53
C GLU A 89 16.92 -9.84 -4.05
N CYS A 90 15.67 -10.01 -4.48
CA CYS A 90 15.30 -9.99 -5.89
C CYS A 90 15.49 -8.61 -6.52
N VAL A 91 14.97 -7.55 -5.90
CA VAL A 91 15.06 -6.17 -6.41
C VAL A 91 16.53 -5.69 -6.45
N GLU A 92 17.30 -5.98 -5.41
CA GLU A 92 18.73 -5.65 -5.34
C GLU A 92 19.52 -6.39 -6.42
N SER A 93 19.22 -7.67 -6.67
CA SER A 93 19.84 -8.42 -7.75
C SER A 93 19.50 -7.85 -9.13
N LEU A 94 18.24 -7.48 -9.37
CA LEU A 94 17.84 -6.83 -10.61
C LEU A 94 18.58 -5.50 -10.80
N LEU A 95 18.66 -4.67 -9.77
CA LEU A 95 19.39 -3.39 -9.82
C LEU A 95 20.88 -3.57 -10.07
N LYS A 96 21.49 -4.61 -9.49
CA LYS A 96 22.93 -4.89 -9.59
C LYS A 96 23.33 -5.45 -10.96
N TYR A 97 22.53 -6.34 -11.52
CA TYR A 97 22.91 -7.12 -12.71
C TYR A 97 22.20 -6.68 -14.00
N SER A 98 21.16 -5.85 -13.94
CA SER A 98 20.57 -5.26 -15.15
C SER A 98 21.42 -4.09 -15.66
N ASN A 99 21.41 -3.90 -16.99
CA ASN A 99 22.09 -2.77 -17.59
C ASN A 99 21.40 -1.44 -17.20
N THR A 100 22.09 -0.32 -17.45
CA THR A 100 21.61 1.00 -16.98
C THR A 100 20.40 1.56 -17.71
N GLN A 101 20.03 0.95 -18.84
CA GLN A 101 18.91 1.34 -19.69
C GLN A 101 17.65 0.49 -19.45
N THR A 102 17.72 -0.51 -18.56
CA THR A 102 16.56 -1.30 -18.15
C THR A 102 15.74 -0.57 -17.10
N SER A 103 14.45 -0.36 -17.35
CA SER A 103 13.50 0.06 -16.32
C SER A 103 12.94 -1.15 -15.59
N ILE A 104 12.66 -0.99 -14.30
CA ILE A 104 12.03 -2.02 -13.47
C ILE A 104 10.67 -1.49 -13.06
N LEU A 105 9.60 -2.10 -13.57
CA LEU A 105 8.24 -1.84 -13.16
C LEU A 105 7.81 -2.93 -12.18
N ILE A 106 7.45 -2.54 -10.96
CA ILE A 106 7.05 -3.47 -9.91
C ILE A 106 5.55 -3.32 -9.69
N LEU A 107 4.81 -4.41 -9.81
CA LEU A 107 3.41 -4.49 -9.43
C LEU A 107 3.32 -5.19 -8.06
N ASP A 108 3.15 -4.38 -7.02
CA ASP A 108 2.98 -4.83 -5.64
C ASP A 108 1.51 -5.16 -5.38
N LEU A 109 1.23 -6.43 -5.11
CA LEU A 109 -0.12 -6.93 -4.86
C LEU A 109 -0.45 -6.89 -3.35
N ALA A 110 -0.17 -5.75 -2.73
CA ALA A 110 -0.43 -5.40 -1.32
C ALA A 110 -0.10 -6.52 -0.33
N ASN A 111 1.15 -6.99 -0.41
CA ASN A 111 1.57 -8.08 0.45
C ASN A 111 1.78 -7.67 1.92
N LYS A 112 1.98 -8.67 2.77
CA LYS A 112 2.25 -8.56 4.20
C LYS A 112 3.52 -7.76 4.49
N GLU A 113 3.51 -7.07 5.63
CA GLU A 113 4.67 -6.50 6.33
C GLU A 113 5.64 -5.67 5.47
N LYS A 114 5.46 -4.35 5.45
CA LYS A 114 6.46 -3.34 5.02
C LYS A 114 7.03 -3.48 3.60
N VAL A 115 6.61 -4.47 2.81
CA VAL A 115 7.04 -4.66 1.41
C VAL A 115 6.75 -3.41 0.60
N GLY A 116 5.50 -2.93 0.63
CA GLY A 116 5.13 -1.69 -0.06
C GLY A 116 5.97 -0.49 0.39
N ASN A 117 6.28 -0.37 1.69
CA ASN A 117 7.15 0.69 2.22
C ASN A 117 8.57 0.59 1.64
N TYR A 118 9.17 -0.61 1.66
CA TYR A 118 10.49 -0.82 1.07
C TYR A 118 10.50 -0.48 -0.42
N LEU A 119 9.52 -0.97 -1.18
CA LEU A 119 9.42 -0.71 -2.62
C LEU A 119 9.25 0.79 -2.91
N ASN A 120 8.47 1.50 -2.10
CA ASN A 120 8.31 2.95 -2.21
C ASN A 120 9.64 3.70 -1.94
N GLU A 121 10.41 3.29 -0.92
CA GLU A 121 11.73 3.88 -0.66
C GLU A 121 12.74 3.59 -1.77
N ILE A 122 12.70 2.39 -2.36
CA ILE A 122 13.51 2.08 -3.54
C ILE A 122 13.09 2.95 -4.74
N ALA A 123 11.79 3.12 -5.00
CA ALA A 123 11.30 3.97 -6.09
C ALA A 123 11.71 5.44 -5.92
N LYS A 124 11.75 5.95 -4.68
CA LYS A 124 12.25 7.29 -4.37
C LYS A 124 13.75 7.45 -4.63
N SER A 125 14.54 6.39 -4.39
CA SER A 125 16.01 6.44 -4.50
C SER A 125 16.56 6.00 -5.86
N GLN A 126 15.80 5.21 -6.63
CA GLN A 126 16.22 4.64 -7.92
C GLN A 126 15.31 5.14 -9.04
N SER A 127 15.80 6.10 -9.83
CA SER A 127 15.01 6.73 -10.91
C SER A 127 14.44 5.77 -11.95
N ARG A 128 15.07 4.60 -12.15
CA ARG A 128 14.63 3.57 -13.10
C ARG A 128 13.59 2.60 -12.55
N VAL A 129 13.25 2.70 -11.26
CA VAL A 129 12.26 1.84 -10.59
C VAL A 129 10.94 2.59 -10.48
N GLU A 130 9.88 1.96 -10.98
CA GLU A 130 8.50 2.42 -10.82
C GLU A 130 7.71 1.34 -10.08
N VAL A 131 6.83 1.74 -9.16
CA VAL A 131 6.03 0.80 -8.36
C VAL A 131 4.56 1.17 -8.49
N ILE A 132 3.73 0.16 -8.71
CA ILE A 132 2.26 0.24 -8.69
C ILE A 132 1.80 -0.63 -7.52
N HIS A 133 1.17 -0.03 -6.53
CA HIS A 133 0.62 -0.76 -5.39
C HIS A 133 -0.87 -1.03 -5.61
N VAL A 134 -1.31 -2.28 -5.45
CA VAL A 134 -2.69 -2.72 -5.67
C VAL A 134 -3.16 -3.47 -4.45
N SER A 135 -4.32 -3.11 -3.91
CA SER A 135 -4.90 -3.76 -2.73
C SER A 135 -5.23 -5.24 -2.98
N GLN A 136 -5.10 -6.10 -1.96
CA GLN A 136 -5.51 -7.52 -2.03
C GLN A 136 -7.03 -7.74 -1.99
N SER A 137 -7.83 -6.69 -2.20
CA SER A 137 -9.28 -6.80 -2.29
C SER A 137 -9.66 -7.55 -3.57
N LEU A 138 -9.56 -8.88 -3.54
CA LEU A 138 -10.35 -9.73 -4.42
C LEU A 138 -11.80 -9.47 -4.01
N GLN A 139 -12.45 -8.50 -4.65
CA GLN A 139 -13.91 -8.43 -4.67
C GLN A 139 -14.38 -9.79 -5.20
N ARG A 140 -14.88 -10.64 -4.28
CA ARG A 140 -15.65 -11.83 -4.61
C ARG A 140 -17.10 -11.45 -4.77
#